data_AF-A0A9R1RMS9-F1
#
_entry.id   AF-A0A9R1RMS9-F1
#
_cell.length_a   1.000
_cell.length_b   1.000
_cell.length_c   1.000
_cell.angle_alpha   90.00
_cell.angle_beta   90.00
_cell.angle_gamma   90.00
#
_symmetry.space_group_name_H-M   'P 1'
#
loop_
_entity.id
_entity.type
_entity.pdbx_description
1 polymer ?
#
loop_
_entity_poly.entity_id
_entity_poly.type
_entity_poly.pdbx_seq_one_letter_code
_entity_poly.pdbx_strand_id
1 'polypeptide(L)'
;MPPMATFASVLTLPRLSISPTMPARASPTTTMTRRTRPLRAACAYTLQEGQSRRSHRLPCGLDLEVIAQQPPSPAPTPGRSERPPLVFVHGSFHAAWCWAERWLPFFSRAGFPCFALSLRAQGESSIPSDTVAGTLE
;
A
#
# COMPACT_ATOMS: atom_id res chain seq x y z
N MET A 1 -59.52 24.39 -7.14
CA MET A 1 -58.78 23.15 -6.81
C MET A 1 -59.73 21.97 -6.91
N PRO A 2 -59.63 21.12 -7.95
CA PRO A 2 -60.21 19.78 -7.94
C PRO A 2 -59.12 18.71 -7.61
N PRO A 3 -59.47 17.62 -6.91
CA PRO A 3 -58.50 16.60 -6.47
C PRO A 3 -58.25 15.55 -7.55
N MET A 4 -56.98 15.23 -7.81
CA MET A 4 -56.60 14.06 -8.62
C MET A 4 -56.42 12.82 -7.74
N ALA A 5 -56.97 11.74 -8.27
CA ALA A 5 -57.27 10.49 -7.62
C ALA A 5 -56.04 9.64 -7.27
N THR A 6 -56.20 8.96 -6.14
CA THR A 6 -55.49 7.79 -5.63
C THR A 6 -55.40 6.67 -6.67
N PHE A 7 -54.21 6.08 -6.83
CA PHE A 7 -54.06 4.70 -7.29
C PHE A 7 -53.08 3.97 -6.38
N ALA A 8 -53.62 3.11 -5.52
CA ALA A 8 -52.85 2.14 -4.76
C ALA A 8 -52.68 0.88 -5.63
N SER A 9 -51.45 0.57 -6.01
CA SER A 9 -51.13 -0.66 -6.74
C SER A 9 -50.82 -1.76 -5.73
N VAL A 10 -51.71 -2.74 -5.64
CA VAL A 10 -51.53 -3.97 -4.85
C VAL A 10 -50.73 -4.95 -5.70
N LEU A 11 -49.47 -5.20 -5.33
CA LEU A 11 -48.67 -6.26 -5.94
C LEU A 11 -48.68 -7.48 -5.02
N THR A 12 -49.44 -8.48 -5.46
CA THR A 12 -49.54 -9.82 -4.91
C THR A 12 -48.22 -10.57 -5.12
N LEU A 13 -47.61 -11.06 -4.04
CA LEU A 13 -46.44 -11.94 -4.09
C LEU A 13 -46.86 -13.40 -4.30
N PRO A 14 -46.28 -14.15 -5.25
CA PRO A 14 -46.44 -15.59 -5.28
C PRO A 14 -45.52 -16.26 -4.24
N ARG A 15 -46.11 -17.10 -3.39
CA ARG A 15 -45.38 -18.06 -2.55
C ARG A 15 -44.85 -19.19 -3.43
N LEU A 16 -43.53 -19.35 -3.47
CA LEU A 16 -42.89 -20.57 -3.94
C LEU A 16 -42.33 -21.32 -2.73
N SER A 17 -43.00 -22.42 -2.40
CA SER A 17 -42.46 -23.52 -1.61
C SER A 17 -41.68 -24.43 -2.55
N ILE A 18 -40.56 -24.98 -2.08
CA ILE A 18 -40.12 -26.38 -2.23
C ILE A 18 -38.63 -26.43 -1.87
N SER A 19 -38.35 -27.13 -0.76
CA SER A 19 -37.01 -27.42 -0.24
C SER A 19 -36.26 -28.41 -1.15
N PRO A 20 -34.94 -28.23 -1.36
CA PRO A 20 -34.09 -29.33 -1.76
C PRO A 20 -33.41 -29.99 -0.55
N THR A 21 -33.52 -31.32 -0.50
CA THR A 21 -32.79 -32.23 0.40
C THR A 21 -31.28 -32.06 0.24
N MET A 22 -30.57 -31.88 1.35
CA MET A 22 -29.10 -31.83 1.37
C MET A 22 -28.50 -33.25 1.25
N PRO A 23 -27.53 -33.50 0.35
CA PRO A 23 -26.69 -34.68 0.45
C PRO A 23 -25.62 -34.47 1.54
N ALA A 24 -25.30 -35.54 2.26
CA ALA A 24 -24.29 -35.58 3.29
C ALA A 24 -22.90 -35.21 2.74
N ARG A 25 -22.25 -34.24 3.37
CA ARG A 25 -20.90 -33.77 3.06
C ARG A 25 -19.88 -34.79 3.58
N ALA A 26 -19.21 -35.51 2.68
CA ALA A 26 -17.98 -36.20 2.99
C ALA A 26 -16.86 -35.15 3.19
N SER A 27 -16.20 -35.17 4.36
CA SER A 27 -15.06 -34.32 4.65
C SER A 27 -13.83 -34.83 3.91
N PRO A 28 -13.20 -34.07 3.00
CA PRO A 28 -11.84 -34.38 2.59
C PRO A 28 -10.92 -34.05 3.76
N THR A 29 -10.17 -35.04 4.25
CA THR A 29 -8.98 -34.81 5.08
C THR A 29 -7.93 -34.16 4.19
N THR A 30 -8.06 -32.85 3.98
CA THR A 30 -7.04 -32.04 3.34
C THR A 30 -5.88 -31.95 4.32
N THR A 31 -4.80 -32.67 4.05
CA THR A 31 -3.49 -32.41 4.67
C THR A 31 -3.15 -30.95 4.39
N MET A 32 -3.29 -30.09 5.40
CA MET A 32 -2.80 -28.71 5.34
C MET A 32 -1.28 -28.76 5.33
N THR A 33 -0.68 -28.76 4.14
CA THR A 33 0.69 -28.29 4.03
C THR A 33 0.68 -26.82 4.44
N ARG A 34 1.28 -26.54 5.61
CA ARG A 34 1.46 -25.19 6.13
C ARG A 34 2.30 -24.41 5.14
N ARG A 35 1.64 -23.73 4.19
CA ARG A 35 2.28 -22.72 3.34
C ARG A 35 2.77 -21.62 4.26
N THR A 36 4.04 -21.68 4.62
CA THR A 36 4.79 -20.54 5.14
C THR A 36 4.93 -19.54 3.99
N ARG A 37 3.84 -18.88 3.60
CA ARG A 37 4.01 -17.58 2.94
C ARG A 37 4.64 -16.70 4.01
N PRO A 38 5.86 -16.17 3.81
CA PRO A 38 6.31 -15.10 4.68
C PRO A 38 5.20 -14.05 4.61
N LEU A 39 4.68 -13.66 5.76
CA LEU A 39 3.79 -12.52 5.87
C LEU A 39 4.63 -11.31 5.48
N ARG A 40 4.73 -11.05 4.18
CA ARG A 40 5.15 -9.74 3.72
C ARG A 40 4.10 -8.81 4.30
N ALA A 41 4.48 -7.99 5.27
CA ALA A 41 3.85 -6.71 5.50
C ALA A 41 4.12 -5.79 4.29
N ALA A 42 3.90 -6.29 3.08
CA ALA A 42 3.68 -5.50 1.90
C ALA A 42 2.28 -4.93 2.08
N CYS A 43 2.16 -3.93 2.95
CA CYS A 43 1.14 -2.93 2.72
C CYS A 43 1.46 -2.40 1.33
N ALA A 44 0.69 -2.85 0.33
CA ALA A 44 0.78 -2.38 -1.04
C ALA A 44 0.30 -0.92 -1.03
N TYR A 45 1.12 -0.04 -0.50
CA TYR A 45 0.89 1.39 -0.48
C TYR A 45 0.96 1.88 -1.93
N THR A 46 -0.14 2.45 -2.39
CA THR A 46 -0.20 3.10 -3.70
C THR A 46 0.46 4.47 -3.61
N LEU A 47 1.45 4.69 -4.47
CA LEU A 47 2.12 5.97 -4.57
C LEU A 47 1.16 7.08 -5.03
N GLN A 48 1.36 8.28 -4.51
CA GLN A 48 0.65 9.47 -4.96
C GLN A 48 1.23 10.00 -6.28
N GLU A 49 0.49 10.87 -6.96
CA GLU A 49 0.97 11.54 -8.17
C GLU A 49 2.30 12.27 -7.93
N GLY A 50 3.24 12.15 -8.88
CA GLY A 50 4.58 12.72 -8.78
C GLY A 50 5.56 11.92 -7.91
N GLN A 51 5.13 10.84 -7.27
CA GLN A 51 6.01 9.94 -6.53
C GLN A 51 6.50 8.79 -7.40
N SER A 52 7.75 8.40 -7.19
CA SER A 52 8.36 7.25 -7.84
C SER A 52 8.94 6.30 -6.80
N ARG A 53 8.63 5.01 -6.90
CA ARG A 53 9.30 3.96 -6.14
C ARG A 53 10.50 3.49 -6.94
N ARG A 54 11.65 3.46 -6.28
CA ARG A 54 12.95 3.03 -6.82
C ARG A 54 13.52 1.95 -5.91
N SER A 55 14.28 1.03 -6.48
CA SER A 55 15.12 0.10 -5.71
C SER A 55 16.57 0.50 -5.85
N HIS A 56 17.26 0.68 -4.72
CA HIS A 56 18.69 0.94 -4.66
C HIS A 56 19.44 -0.32 -4.24
N ARG A 57 20.21 -0.89 -5.18
CA ARG A 57 21.01 -2.08 -4.92
C ARG A 57 22.26 -1.74 -4.10
N LEU A 58 22.40 -2.39 -2.96
CA LEU A 58 23.58 -2.30 -2.09
C LEU A 58 24.71 -3.21 -2.60
N PRO A 59 25.98 -2.94 -2.21
CA PRO A 59 27.12 -3.79 -2.55
C PRO A 59 26.98 -5.26 -2.11
N CYS A 60 26.21 -5.52 -1.05
CA CYS A 60 25.90 -6.87 -0.58
C CYS A 60 24.81 -7.59 -1.40
N GLY A 61 24.33 -6.99 -2.49
CA GLY A 61 23.30 -7.57 -3.37
C GLY A 61 21.86 -7.40 -2.88
N LEU A 62 21.64 -6.80 -1.71
CA LEU A 62 20.30 -6.47 -1.19
C LEU A 62 19.78 -5.18 -1.83
N ASP A 63 18.49 -5.12 -2.10
CA ASP A 63 17.83 -3.92 -2.62
C ASP A 63 17.13 -3.16 -1.47
N LEU A 64 17.30 -1.83 -1.43
CA LEU A 64 16.54 -0.94 -0.56
C LEU A 64 15.46 -0.19 -1.35
N GLU A 65 14.24 -0.18 -0.84
CA GLU A 65 13.17 0.66 -1.37
C GLU A 65 13.44 2.14 -1.05
N VAL A 66 13.26 2.98 -2.07
CA VAL A 66 13.28 4.43 -1.98
C VAL A 66 12.03 4.99 -2.65
N ILE A 67 11.20 5.72 -1.90
CA ILE A 67 10.12 6.54 -2.46
C ILE A 67 10.67 7.95 -2.66
N ALA A 68 10.74 8.40 -3.91
CA ALA A 68 11.28 9.69 -4.29
C ALA A 68 10.17 10.61 -4.82
N GLN A 69 10.23 11.89 -4.45
CA GLN A 69 9.39 12.94 -4.99
C GLN A 69 10.24 14.17 -5.30
N GLN A 70 10.33 14.53 -6.58
CA GLN A 70 11.04 15.71 -7.02
C GLN A 70 10.16 16.94 -6.82
N PRO A 71 10.72 18.13 -6.56
CA PRO A 71 9.95 19.36 -6.65
C PRO A 71 9.31 19.49 -8.03
N PRO A 72 8.11 20.08 -8.12
CA PRO A 72 7.53 20.43 -9.41
C PRO A 72 8.54 21.32 -10.16
N SER A 73 8.71 21.06 -11.46
CA SER A 73 9.71 21.73 -12.30
C SER A 73 9.67 23.25 -12.06
N PRO A 74 10.72 23.85 -11.48
CA PRO A 74 10.78 25.30 -11.38
C PRO A 74 10.98 25.86 -12.78
N ALA A 75 10.24 26.91 -13.14
CA ALA A 75 10.59 27.71 -14.31
C ALA A 75 12.08 28.11 -14.19
N PRO A 76 12.90 27.93 -15.24
CA PRO A 76 14.33 28.22 -15.17
C PRO A 76 14.52 29.68 -14.77
N THR A 77 14.95 29.88 -13.52
CA THR A 77 15.21 31.20 -12.95
C THR A 77 16.71 31.33 -12.77
N PRO A 78 17.40 32.16 -13.57
CA PRO A 78 18.84 32.34 -13.44
C PRO A 78 19.18 32.83 -12.02
N GLY A 79 20.12 32.16 -11.36
CA GLY A 79 20.58 32.49 -10.01
C GLY A 79 19.90 31.73 -8.85
N ARG A 80 18.92 30.86 -9.12
CA ARG A 80 18.34 29.99 -8.07
C ARG A 80 19.19 28.73 -7.90
N SER A 81 19.93 28.63 -6.79
CA SER A 81 20.61 27.39 -6.40
C SER A 81 19.61 26.28 -6.10
N GLU A 82 19.88 25.06 -6.55
CA GLU A 82 19.08 23.89 -6.18
C GLU A 82 19.07 23.71 -4.66
N ARG A 83 17.89 23.41 -4.10
CA ARG A 83 17.79 23.14 -2.66
C ARG A 83 18.42 21.78 -2.34
N PRO A 84 19.04 21.61 -1.17
CA PRO A 84 19.60 20.33 -0.79
C PRO A 84 18.50 19.25 -0.72
N PRO A 85 18.80 18.00 -1.09
CA PRO A 85 17.85 16.91 -0.97
C PRO A 85 17.57 16.58 0.50
N LEU A 86 16.33 16.21 0.80
CA LEU A 86 15.90 15.72 2.11
C LEU A 86 15.73 14.20 2.07
N VAL A 87 16.32 13.53 3.05
CA VAL A 87 16.24 12.07 3.21
C VAL A 87 15.47 11.74 4.50
N PHE A 88 14.43 10.94 4.37
CA PHE A 88 13.56 10.53 5.47
C PHE A 88 13.85 9.07 5.84
N VAL A 89 14.13 8.84 7.12
CA VAL A 89 14.38 7.52 7.71
C VAL A 89 13.24 7.21 8.68
N HIS A 90 12.62 6.05 8.52
CA HIS A 90 11.51 5.64 9.37
C HIS A 90 11.97 5.04 10.71
N GLY A 91 11.09 5.05 11.71
CA GLY A 91 11.28 4.32 12.97
C GLY A 91 10.72 2.90 12.94
N SER A 92 10.70 2.23 14.10
CA SER A 92 10.14 0.87 14.24
C SER A 92 8.69 0.78 13.75
N PHE A 93 8.30 -0.39 13.24
CA PHE A 93 6.95 -0.71 12.73
C PHE A 93 6.47 0.12 11.53
N HIS A 94 7.38 0.84 10.86
CA HIS A 94 7.09 1.64 9.67
C HIS A 94 8.01 1.25 8.50
N ALA A 95 7.80 1.88 7.35
CA ALA A 95 8.72 1.90 6.20
C ALA A 95 8.60 3.25 5.47
N ALA A 96 9.17 3.39 4.27
CA ALA A 96 9.15 4.65 3.50
C ALA A 96 7.74 5.25 3.33
N TRP A 97 6.70 4.40 3.24
CA TRP A 97 5.31 4.80 3.05
C TRP A 97 4.78 5.78 4.11
N CYS A 98 5.32 5.77 5.33
CA CYS A 98 4.85 6.66 6.40
C CYS A 98 5.11 8.15 6.13
N TRP A 99 6.10 8.45 5.28
CA TRP A 99 6.42 9.81 4.84
C TRP A 99 5.70 10.20 3.55
N ALA A 100 5.34 9.20 2.73
CA ALA A 100 4.88 9.39 1.37
C ALA A 100 3.54 10.15 1.30
N GLU A 101 2.62 9.93 2.23
CA GLU A 101 1.29 10.53 2.14
C GLU A 101 1.29 12.07 2.31
N ARG A 102 2.10 12.60 3.24
CA ARG A 102 1.99 14.01 3.65
C ARG A 102 3.31 14.77 3.56
N TRP A 103 4.42 14.14 3.93
CA TRP A 103 5.69 14.84 4.10
C TRP A 103 6.45 15.03 2.78
N LEU A 104 6.53 14.00 1.94
CA LEU A 104 7.16 14.16 0.62
C LEU A 104 6.43 15.20 -0.24
N PRO A 105 5.08 15.21 -0.33
CA PRO A 105 4.37 16.27 -1.05
C PRO A 105 4.56 17.66 -0.43
N PHE A 106 4.63 17.76 0.90
CA PHE A 106 4.83 19.04 1.59
C PHE A 106 6.18 19.67 1.23
N PHE A 107 7.27 18.94 1.41
CA PHE A 107 8.62 19.47 1.18
C PHE A 107 8.97 19.60 -0.31
N SER A 108 8.48 18.70 -1.17
CA SER A 108 8.68 18.82 -2.61
C SER A 108 8.01 20.06 -3.19
N ARG A 109 6.78 20.40 -2.78
CA ARG A 109 6.14 21.68 -3.17
C ARG A 109 6.88 22.91 -2.64
N ALA A 110 7.56 22.78 -1.50
CA ALA A 110 8.43 23.85 -1.01
C ALA A 110 9.71 23.99 -1.86
N GLY A 111 10.03 23.01 -2.72
CA GLY A 111 11.18 23.05 -3.63
C GLY A 111 12.32 22.11 -3.24
N PHE A 112 12.12 21.20 -2.29
CA PHE A 112 13.14 20.24 -1.85
C PHE A 112 12.99 18.90 -2.59
N PRO A 113 14.04 18.36 -3.23
CA PRO A 113 14.06 16.95 -3.62
C PRO A 113 13.89 16.06 -2.39
N CYS A 114 12.96 15.12 -2.41
CA CYS A 114 12.62 14.31 -1.23
C CYS A 114 12.78 12.82 -1.50
N PHE A 115 13.40 12.10 -0.56
CA PHE A 115 13.65 10.65 -0.65
C PHE A 115 13.32 9.98 0.69
N ALA A 116 12.37 9.05 0.72
CA ALA A 116 12.08 8.22 1.89
C ALA A 116 12.62 6.80 1.66
N LEU A 117 13.36 6.30 2.65
CA LEU A 117 13.96 4.96 2.59
C LEU A 117 13.13 3.97 3.39
N SER A 118 13.07 2.71 2.94
CA SER A 118 12.70 1.58 3.79
C SER A 118 13.98 0.84 4.20
N LEU A 119 14.19 0.66 5.50
CA LEU A 119 15.30 -0.13 6.02
C LEU A 119 15.13 -1.61 5.62
N ARG A 120 16.21 -2.40 5.72
CA ARG A 120 16.21 -3.82 5.34
C ARG A 120 15.09 -4.58 6.04
N ALA A 121 14.49 -5.54 5.33
CA ALA A 121 13.34 -6.33 5.75
C ALA A 121 12.02 -5.57 5.96
N GLN A 122 11.99 -4.24 5.75
CA GLN A 122 10.80 -3.40 5.89
C GLN A 122 10.34 -2.88 4.52
N GLY A 123 9.03 -2.63 4.39
CA GLY A 123 8.46 -2.16 3.13
C GLY A 123 8.77 -3.11 1.97
N GLU A 124 9.24 -2.57 0.85
CA GLU A 124 9.67 -3.34 -0.32
C GLU A 124 11.18 -3.61 -0.35
N SER A 125 11.92 -3.33 0.73
CA SER A 125 13.35 -3.65 0.83
C SER A 125 13.57 -5.16 0.99
N SER A 126 14.72 -5.64 0.52
CA SER A 126 15.12 -7.04 0.68
C SER A 126 15.22 -7.44 2.16
N ILE A 127 14.80 -8.66 2.44
CA ILE A 127 15.01 -9.32 3.72
C ILE A 127 16.38 -10.02 3.64
N PRO A 128 17.35 -9.70 4.50
CA PRO A 128 18.61 -10.44 4.56
C PRO A 128 18.36 -11.92 4.89
N SER A 129 19.19 -12.82 4.35
CA SER A 129 19.12 -14.25 4.66
C SER A 129 19.77 -14.60 6.01
N ASP A 130 20.69 -13.76 6.48
CA ASP A 130 21.39 -13.95 7.74
C ASP A 130 20.51 -13.62 8.95
N THR A 131 20.83 -14.21 10.11
CA THR A 131 20.19 -13.85 11.38
C THR A 131 20.39 -12.37 11.65
N VAL A 132 19.28 -11.63 11.69
CA VAL A 132 19.21 -10.20 11.99
C VAL A 132 18.52 -10.03 13.35
N ALA A 133 18.82 -8.91 14.03
CA ALA A 133 18.14 -8.55 15.26
C ALA A 133 16.61 -8.66 15.11
N GLY A 134 15.99 -9.59 15.85
CA GLY A 134 14.54 -9.85 15.82
C GLY A 134 14.11 -11.16 15.17
N THR A 135 15.01 -11.94 14.57
CA THR A 135 14.70 -13.33 14.17
C THR A 135 14.64 -14.20 15.44
N LEU A 136 13.45 -14.66 15.82
CA LEU A 136 13.28 -15.64 16.91
C LEU A 136 13.75 -17.01 16.41
N GLU A 137 14.63 -17.65 17.20
CA GLU A 137 15.01 -19.06 17.03
C GLU A 137 13.86 -20.02 17.38
#